data_AF-A0A0F9CF37-F1
#
_entry.id   AF-A0A0F9CF37-F1
#
_cell.length_a   1.000
_cell.length_b   1.000
_cell.length_c   1.000
_cell.angle_alpha   90.00
_cell.angle_beta   90.00
_cell.angle_gamma   90.00
#
_symmetry.space_group_name_H-M   'P 1'
#
loop_
_entity.id
_entity.type
_entity.pdbx_description
1 polymer ?
#
loop_
_entity_poly.entity_id
_entity_poly.type
_entity_poly.pdbx_seq_one_letter_code
_entity_poly.pdbx_strand_id
1 'polypeptide(L)'
;NGTDPIDSTLNKAAIGLTTRGDMVYHDANGLQRRAVGAANTIVQSDGTDPQYQVPLAAHIEVVELSGATYDDIQDYINFFGVRTVLSGGTLTDAGSGVVAVASLTGWVKATDSETAAGVFFNYGGASTGTLTDLTTHHIYLDYNGGTPQLVTATDHTTHGLKLDHIHLGTAYRAGATMHFHQSDNIGIGGINRTNMHHVEEEAAHRVSGILATGTGTRNLVITTGVLYEGLSRHTTDALNTSVAGTFSYWYYDGDLGPAAWVEVTGQTAISRTQYNALATGLASLGTNRYGVHWLYIDIDGEDFHVVYGQGNYKANEAIDADVPSSLPDIVTNYGVLLAKIICQEGTDTLIISYPWTSAFKSSLATDHGNLAGLADDDHAQYQKETDFTAGSVLFRGSSVITEDNSNLFWDNINKVLGIGTNTPASSAKLYVGGDIFLINSGGDPRIVLGDSTGAGNWGGIRWDSSSDYIGIGTQANIDAIVIKEAGDVGIGTNNPGTKLEILNAGDQLKLSFDGTDNVIFAVDTNGVLTIT
;
A
#
# COMPACT_ATOMS: atom_id res chain seq x y z
N ASN A 1 2.74 91.99 21.22
CA ASN A 1 1.82 93.04 21.70
C ASN A 1 0.63 92.40 22.40
N GLY A 2 0.88 91.82 23.57
CA GLY A 2 -0.16 91.37 24.50
C GLY A 2 0.04 92.11 25.82
N THR A 3 -1.05 92.51 26.46
CA THR A 3 -1.07 93.24 27.74
C THR A 3 -0.89 92.31 28.93
N ASP A 4 0.01 91.32 28.83
CA ASP A 4 0.32 90.41 29.92
C ASP A 4 1.29 91.10 30.90
N PRO A 5 0.98 91.21 32.20
CA PRO A 5 1.86 91.82 33.20
C PRO A 5 3.30 91.27 33.21
N ILE A 6 3.51 90.01 32.80
CA ILE A 6 4.84 89.37 32.73
C ILE A 6 5.75 90.02 31.67
N ASP A 7 5.18 90.59 30.60
CA ASP A 7 5.94 91.18 29.48
C ASP A 7 6.67 92.48 29.91
N SER A 8 6.26 93.07 31.04
CA SER A 8 6.89 94.25 31.64
C SER A 8 8.08 93.94 32.58
N THR A 9 8.22 92.69 33.02
CA THR A 9 9.31 92.22 33.88
C THR A 9 10.45 91.52 33.12
N LEU A 10 10.22 91.16 31.86
CA LEU A 10 11.27 90.61 30.98
C LEU A 10 12.20 91.74 30.53
N ASN A 11 13.43 91.75 31.05
CA ASN A 11 14.48 92.65 30.57
C ASN A 11 14.78 92.35 29.09
N LYS A 12 14.23 93.17 28.18
CA LYS A 12 14.42 93.04 26.72
C LYS A 12 15.89 93.07 26.28
N ALA A 13 16.80 93.53 27.15
CA ALA A 13 18.24 93.56 26.88
C ALA A 13 19.00 92.29 27.35
N ALA A 14 18.38 91.38 28.11
CA ALA A 14 19.10 90.24 28.69
C ALA A 14 19.28 89.06 27.72
N ILE A 15 18.35 88.84 26.78
CA ILE A 15 18.39 87.71 25.83
C ILE A 15 17.78 88.10 24.49
N GLY A 16 18.64 88.42 23.51
CA GLY A 16 18.18 88.69 22.16
C GLY A 16 17.79 87.39 21.44
N LEU A 17 16.49 87.15 21.26
CA LEU A 17 16.00 86.22 20.23
C LEU A 17 16.37 86.84 18.87
N THR A 18 17.32 86.23 18.17
CA THR A 18 17.90 86.79 16.94
C THR A 18 17.33 86.15 15.68
N THR A 19 16.65 85.02 15.81
CA THR A 19 16.14 84.23 14.68
C THR A 19 14.71 83.73 14.95
N ARG A 20 13.88 83.64 13.90
CA ARG A 20 12.53 83.08 14.02
C ARG A 20 12.62 81.61 14.41
N GLY A 21 11.94 81.23 15.48
CA GLY A 21 11.99 79.87 16.04
C GLY A 21 12.98 79.70 17.20
N ASP A 22 13.74 80.75 17.56
CA ASP A 22 14.50 80.74 18.81
C ASP A 22 13.55 80.61 20.01
N MET A 23 13.99 79.92 21.06
CA MET A 23 13.25 79.73 22.30
C MET A 23 14.01 80.34 23.49
N VAL A 24 13.27 80.78 24.50
CA VAL A 24 13.82 81.15 25.80
C VAL A 24 13.54 80.03 26.79
N TYR A 25 14.55 79.60 27.54
CA TYR A 25 14.40 78.64 28.65
C TYR A 25 15.14 79.15 29.88
N HIS A 26 14.93 78.53 31.04
CA HIS A 26 15.63 78.88 32.28
C HIS A 26 16.49 77.69 32.72
N ASP A 27 17.78 77.92 32.95
CA ASP A 27 18.75 76.94 33.45
C ASP A 27 19.35 77.38 34.79
N ALA A 28 20.37 76.66 35.26
CA ALA A 28 21.10 77.00 36.49
C ALA A 28 21.79 78.38 36.45
N ASN A 29 21.98 78.96 35.26
CA ASN A 29 22.61 80.25 35.02
C ASN A 29 21.57 81.36 34.73
N GLY A 30 20.28 81.08 34.88
CA GLY A 30 19.19 82.02 34.66
C GLY A 30 18.47 81.80 33.34
N LEU A 31 17.88 82.86 32.79
CA LEU A 31 17.24 82.76 31.48
C LEU A 31 18.31 82.61 30.38
N GLN A 32 18.08 81.70 29.44
CA GLN A 32 18.95 81.38 28.30
C GLN A 32 18.19 81.44 26.98
N ARG A 33 18.94 81.62 25.88
CA ARG A 33 18.46 81.43 24.51
C ARG A 33 18.84 80.05 23.99
N ARG A 34 17.88 79.34 23.39
CA ARG A 34 18.17 78.23 22.48
C ARG A 34 17.88 78.67 21.04
N ALA A 35 18.88 78.60 20.17
CA ALA A 35 18.70 78.89 18.76
C ALA A 35 17.80 77.84 18.10
N VAL A 36 17.03 78.20 17.08
CA VAL A 36 16.19 77.24 16.33
C VAL A 36 17.00 75.98 15.91
N GLY A 37 16.41 74.81 16.13
CA GLY A 37 17.02 73.52 15.80
C GLY A 37 17.19 73.29 14.29
N ALA A 38 18.03 72.32 13.95
CA ALA A 38 18.14 71.83 12.57
C ALA A 38 16.86 71.11 12.13
N ALA A 39 16.69 70.92 10.82
CA ALA A 39 15.58 70.12 10.29
C ALA A 39 15.54 68.72 10.93
N ASN A 40 14.33 68.20 11.17
CA ASN A 40 14.07 66.89 11.77
C ASN A 40 14.60 66.70 13.20
N THR A 41 14.69 67.78 13.97
CA THR A 41 14.99 67.71 15.41
C THR A 41 13.79 68.14 16.24
N ILE A 42 13.63 67.52 17.40
CA ILE A 42 12.65 67.87 18.43
C ILE A 42 13.36 68.41 19.66
N VAL A 43 12.65 69.17 20.49
CA VAL A 43 13.15 69.63 21.78
C VAL A 43 12.88 68.55 22.81
N GLN A 44 13.93 68.03 23.44
CA GLN A 44 13.87 67.04 24.50
C GLN A 44 14.70 67.53 25.70
N SER A 45 14.36 67.08 26.90
CA SER A 45 15.17 67.29 28.10
C SER A 45 16.17 66.15 28.27
N ASP A 46 17.44 66.41 28.60
CA ASP A 46 18.36 65.38 29.14
C ASP A 46 18.26 65.20 30.66
N GLY A 47 17.31 65.87 31.31
CA GLY A 47 17.22 65.93 32.77
C GLY A 47 18.00 67.10 33.38
N THR A 48 18.69 67.90 32.57
CA THR A 48 19.36 69.15 32.98
C THR A 48 18.84 70.34 32.18
N ASP A 49 18.97 70.30 30.85
CA ASP A 49 18.62 71.41 29.96
C ASP A 49 17.84 70.93 28.72
N PRO A 50 16.98 71.80 28.13
CA PRO A 50 16.31 71.49 26.89
C PRO A 50 17.30 71.54 25.73
N GLN A 51 17.39 70.45 24.96
CA GLN A 51 18.28 70.30 23.80
C GLN A 51 17.51 69.80 22.58
N TYR A 52 18.05 70.11 21.39
CA TYR A 52 17.53 69.56 20.15
C TYR A 52 18.14 68.19 19.88
N GLN A 53 17.30 67.19 19.65
CA GLN A 53 17.72 65.85 19.30
C GLN A 53 16.90 65.29 18.13
N VAL A 54 17.48 64.31 17.42
CA VAL A 54 16.75 63.53 16.43
C VAL A 54 15.85 62.56 17.19
N PRO A 55 14.54 62.53 16.92
CA PRO A 55 13.65 61.57 17.57
C PRO A 55 14.05 60.14 17.18
N LEU A 56 14.24 59.27 18.18
CA LEU A 56 14.47 57.84 18.00
C LEU A 56 13.14 57.09 18.10
N ALA A 57 13.01 55.95 17.42
CA ALA A 57 11.82 55.10 17.54
C ALA A 57 11.58 54.66 19.01
N ALA A 58 12.65 54.48 19.77
CA ALA A 58 12.61 54.15 21.19
C ALA A 58 12.12 55.29 22.11
N HIS A 59 11.87 56.49 21.55
CA HIS A 59 11.29 57.61 22.29
C HIS A 59 9.82 57.84 21.93
N ILE A 60 9.24 56.99 21.07
CA ILE A 60 7.86 57.11 20.61
C ILE A 60 7.04 55.99 21.23
N GLU A 61 6.30 56.33 22.27
CA GLU A 61 5.42 55.42 23.01
C GLU A 61 4.26 54.90 22.16
N VAL A 62 3.86 53.67 22.44
CA VAL A 62 2.58 53.09 21.98
C VAL A 62 1.59 52.99 23.15
N VAL A 63 0.30 52.78 22.86
CA VAL A 63 -0.69 52.61 23.92
C VAL A 63 -0.47 51.27 24.61
N GLU A 64 -0.26 51.29 25.92
CA GLU A 64 0.09 50.13 26.71
C GLU A 64 -0.80 49.91 27.94
N LEU A 65 -0.74 48.68 28.47
CA LEU A 65 -1.27 48.35 29.80
C LEU A 65 -0.14 48.54 30.82
N SER A 66 -0.49 48.95 32.04
CA SER A 66 0.49 49.23 33.09
C SER A 66 1.41 48.02 33.34
N GLY A 67 2.73 48.25 33.26
CA GLY A 67 3.75 47.24 33.47
C GLY A 67 4.08 46.39 32.23
N ALA A 68 3.68 46.84 31.04
CA ALA A 68 4.16 46.24 29.80
C ALA A 68 5.69 46.28 29.74
N THR A 69 6.28 45.22 29.19
CA THR A 69 7.75 45.10 29.03
C THR A 69 8.24 45.79 27.75
N TYR A 70 7.33 46.03 26.81
CA TYR A 70 7.57 46.63 25.51
C TYR A 70 6.58 47.78 25.34
N ASP A 71 7.08 49.00 25.24
CA ASP A 71 6.31 50.23 25.41
C ASP A 71 6.46 51.22 24.24
N ASP A 72 7.47 51.03 23.39
CA ASP A 72 7.76 51.95 22.29
C ASP A 72 7.65 51.34 20.87
N ILE A 73 7.75 52.20 19.86
CA ILE A 73 7.73 51.78 18.44
C ILE A 73 8.94 50.91 18.08
N GLN A 74 10.10 51.11 18.70
CA GLN A 74 11.28 50.30 18.43
C GLN A 74 11.04 48.85 18.84
N ASP A 75 10.45 48.63 20.01
CA ASP A 75 10.08 47.31 20.50
C ASP A 75 9.01 46.66 19.62
N TYR A 76 8.01 47.43 19.18
CA TYR A 76 7.04 46.92 18.21
C TYR A 76 7.73 46.43 16.93
N ILE A 77 8.61 47.24 16.32
CA ILE A 77 9.32 46.87 15.09
C ILE A 77 10.22 45.65 15.29
N ASN A 78 10.73 45.41 16.51
CA ASN A 78 11.53 44.23 16.79
C ASN A 78 10.71 42.96 16.50
N PHE A 79 9.40 42.89 16.79
CA PHE A 79 8.63 41.66 16.56
C PHE A 79 8.09 41.48 15.13
N PHE A 80 8.05 42.53 14.31
CA PHE A 80 7.38 42.51 13.01
C PHE A 80 8.32 42.67 11.80
N GLY A 81 9.63 42.81 12.02
CA GLY A 81 10.62 42.90 10.95
C GLY A 81 11.17 41.53 10.52
N VAL A 82 10.69 40.99 9.39
CA VAL A 82 11.25 39.77 8.78
C VAL A 82 12.56 40.10 8.04
N ARG A 83 13.58 39.25 8.15
CA ARG A 83 14.82 39.34 7.37
C ARG A 83 14.54 39.47 5.87
N THR A 84 15.03 40.54 5.23
CA THR A 84 14.58 40.93 3.90
C THR A 84 15.68 41.51 3.02
N VAL A 85 15.73 41.08 1.75
CA VAL A 85 16.39 41.86 0.69
C VAL A 85 15.39 42.87 0.14
N LEU A 86 15.70 44.16 0.24
CA LEU A 86 14.82 45.25 -0.19
C LEU A 86 15.08 45.64 -1.65
N SER A 87 16.35 45.62 -2.06
CA SER A 87 16.78 45.89 -3.42
C SER A 87 18.16 45.29 -3.69
N GLY A 88 18.47 45.02 -4.96
CA GLY A 88 19.72 44.36 -5.37
C GLY A 88 19.72 42.86 -5.04
N GLY A 89 20.88 42.31 -4.69
CA GLY A 89 21.02 40.92 -4.25
C GLY A 89 21.04 39.87 -5.36
N THR A 90 21.03 40.28 -6.63
CA THR A 90 21.08 39.38 -7.78
C THR A 90 22.34 38.54 -7.78
N LEU A 91 22.17 37.22 -7.78
CA LEU A 91 23.23 36.25 -8.01
C LEU A 91 23.63 36.25 -9.49
N THR A 92 24.93 36.37 -9.74
CA THR A 92 25.51 36.26 -11.08
C THR A 92 26.67 35.27 -11.11
N ASP A 93 26.87 34.62 -12.25
CA ASP A 93 28.06 33.81 -12.48
C ASP A 93 29.27 34.73 -12.66
N ALA A 94 30.25 34.62 -11.77
CA ALA A 94 31.52 35.34 -11.86
C ALA A 94 32.61 34.55 -12.61
N GLY A 95 32.25 33.38 -13.17
CA GLY A 95 33.15 32.43 -13.78
C GLY A 95 33.91 31.59 -12.77
N SER A 96 34.60 30.55 -13.25
CA SER A 96 35.44 29.67 -12.43
C SER A 96 34.74 29.02 -11.22
N GLY A 97 33.43 28.76 -11.33
CA GLY A 97 32.65 28.13 -10.27
C GLY A 97 32.32 29.05 -9.10
N VAL A 98 32.29 30.37 -9.33
CA VAL A 98 32.06 31.39 -8.30
C VAL A 98 30.75 32.13 -8.58
N VAL A 99 30.00 32.41 -7.51
CA VAL A 99 28.80 33.26 -7.59
C VAL A 99 29.11 34.62 -6.98
N ALA A 100 28.64 35.69 -7.60
CA ALA A 100 28.80 37.06 -7.11
C ALA A 100 27.47 37.73 -6.82
N VAL A 101 27.52 38.69 -5.89
CA VAL A 101 26.48 39.68 -5.61
C VAL A 101 27.11 41.05 -5.74
N ALA A 102 26.57 41.92 -6.59
CA ALA A 102 27.15 43.24 -6.84
C ALA A 102 26.90 44.24 -5.70
N SER A 103 25.68 44.26 -5.16
CA SER A 103 25.29 45.05 -3.99
C SER A 103 23.89 44.66 -3.55
N LEU A 104 23.53 44.90 -2.29
CA LEU A 104 22.14 44.83 -1.85
C LEU A 104 21.86 45.81 -0.70
N THR A 105 20.60 46.20 -0.57
CA THR A 105 20.06 46.84 0.64
C THR A 105 19.18 45.82 1.35
N GLY A 106 19.42 45.61 2.64
CA GLY A 106 18.74 44.58 3.42
C GLY A 106 18.29 45.04 4.79
N TRP A 107 17.43 44.22 5.40
CA TRP A 107 16.96 44.31 6.77
C TRP A 107 17.15 42.98 7.47
N VAL A 108 17.68 42.99 8.69
CA VAL A 108 17.92 41.81 9.53
C VAL A 108 17.82 42.19 11.01
N LYS A 109 17.83 41.19 11.89
CA LYS A 109 18.13 41.41 13.30
C LYS A 109 19.63 41.66 13.50
N ALA A 110 19.97 42.52 14.46
CA ALA A 110 21.36 42.79 14.82
C ALA A 110 22.09 41.55 15.40
N THR A 111 21.33 40.63 16.00
CA THR A 111 21.77 39.31 16.46
C THR A 111 20.66 38.28 16.22
N ASP A 112 20.99 36.99 16.25
CA ASP A 112 20.04 35.88 16.23
C ASP A 112 19.14 35.82 17.49
N SER A 113 18.24 36.79 17.64
CA SER A 113 17.26 36.86 18.73
C SER A 113 16.02 37.65 18.29
N GLU A 114 14.84 37.17 18.71
CA GLU A 114 13.55 37.80 18.44
C GLU A 114 13.44 39.22 19.02
N THR A 115 14.10 39.47 20.15
CA THR A 115 14.12 40.78 20.82
C THR A 115 15.22 41.72 20.34
N ALA A 116 16.11 41.25 19.45
CA ALA A 116 17.18 42.10 18.94
C ALA A 116 16.62 43.23 18.08
N ALA A 117 17.30 44.38 18.09
CA ALA A 117 16.95 45.49 17.23
C ALA A 117 17.04 45.08 15.76
N GLY A 118 16.03 45.47 14.97
CA GLY A 118 16.09 45.37 13.52
C GLY A 118 16.98 46.46 12.93
N VAL A 119 17.76 46.13 11.91
CA VAL A 119 18.76 47.03 11.32
C VAL A 119 18.67 47.03 9.80
N PHE A 120 18.64 48.23 9.21
CA PHE A 120 18.90 48.42 7.79
C PHE A 120 20.41 48.43 7.55
N PHE A 121 20.84 47.80 6.47
CA PHE A 121 22.24 47.86 6.04
C PHE A 121 22.34 47.88 4.52
N ASN A 122 23.47 48.41 4.04
CA ASN A 122 23.88 48.30 2.65
C ASN A 122 25.10 47.39 2.58
N TYR A 123 25.08 46.46 1.64
CA TYR A 123 26.20 45.59 1.35
C TYR A 123 26.78 45.93 -0.02
N GLY A 124 28.08 46.20 -0.05
CA GLY A 124 28.81 46.62 -1.26
C GLY A 124 29.11 45.48 -2.25
N GLY A 125 28.62 44.27 -1.97
CA GLY A 125 28.84 43.10 -2.81
C GLY A 125 30.14 42.34 -2.50
N ALA A 126 30.15 41.07 -2.89
CA ALA A 126 31.33 40.23 -2.93
C ALA A 126 31.07 39.02 -3.83
N SER A 127 32.09 38.17 -3.94
CA SER A 127 32.00 36.86 -4.58
C SER A 127 32.21 35.77 -3.53
N THR A 128 31.58 34.62 -3.75
CA THR A 128 31.87 33.41 -2.96
C THR A 128 33.30 32.93 -3.22
N GLY A 129 33.78 31.99 -2.42
CA GLY A 129 34.85 31.10 -2.88
C GLY A 129 34.38 30.23 -4.06
N THR A 130 35.32 29.53 -4.71
CA THR A 130 34.96 28.50 -5.70
C THR A 130 34.10 27.44 -5.04
N LEU A 131 32.90 27.23 -5.57
CA LEU A 131 31.98 26.23 -5.06
C LEU A 131 32.48 24.82 -5.38
N THR A 132 32.24 23.91 -4.45
CA THR A 132 32.58 22.49 -4.62
C THR A 132 31.76 21.92 -5.78
N ASP A 133 32.45 21.25 -6.69
CA ASP A 133 31.80 20.62 -7.85
C ASP A 133 30.82 19.53 -7.39
N LEU A 134 29.74 19.37 -8.15
CA LEU A 134 28.68 18.39 -7.89
C LEU A 134 28.04 18.47 -6.50
N THR A 135 28.10 19.64 -5.87
CA THR A 135 27.56 19.88 -4.52
C THR A 135 26.66 21.12 -4.52
N THR A 136 25.47 20.98 -3.94
CA THR A 136 24.55 22.10 -3.75
C THR A 136 25.06 23.02 -2.65
N HIS A 137 25.12 24.31 -2.93
CA HIS A 137 25.46 25.34 -1.96
C HIS A 137 24.31 26.35 -1.86
N HIS A 138 23.88 26.60 -0.63
CA HIS A 138 23.01 27.72 -0.30
C HIS A 138 23.86 28.94 -0.06
N ILE A 139 23.55 30.03 -0.75
CA ILE A 139 24.24 31.31 -0.67
C ILE A 139 23.36 32.23 0.17
N TYR A 140 23.95 32.81 1.20
CA TYR A 140 23.26 33.69 2.12
C TYR A 140 24.18 34.83 2.55
N LEU A 141 23.57 35.89 3.05
CA LEU A 141 24.27 36.98 3.68
C LEU A 141 24.19 36.82 5.20
N ASP A 142 25.32 36.93 5.89
CA ASP A 142 25.41 37.01 7.34
C ASP A 142 25.69 38.46 7.73
N TYR A 143 24.88 39.05 8.62
CA TYR A 143 25.07 40.41 9.11
C TYR A 143 26.41 40.60 9.84
N ASN A 144 26.92 39.55 10.48
CA ASN A 144 28.23 39.47 11.11
C ASN A 144 28.59 40.72 11.92
N GLY A 145 27.72 41.06 12.87
CA GLY A 145 27.94 42.16 13.83
C GLY A 145 28.08 43.55 13.21
N GLY A 146 27.46 43.81 12.06
CA GLY A 146 27.54 45.10 11.36
C GLY A 146 28.57 45.14 10.23
N THR A 147 29.24 44.02 9.96
CA THR A 147 30.13 43.83 8.81
C THR A 147 29.62 42.70 7.92
N PRO A 148 28.57 42.94 7.11
CA PRO A 148 27.91 41.88 6.38
C PRO A 148 28.85 41.13 5.44
N GLN A 149 28.70 39.82 5.34
CA GLN A 149 29.53 38.95 4.52
C GLN A 149 28.69 37.96 3.71
N LEU A 150 29.19 37.60 2.52
CA LEU A 150 28.60 36.57 1.67
C LEU A 150 29.16 35.21 2.08
N VAL A 151 28.29 34.30 2.47
CA VAL A 151 28.65 32.99 3.01
C VAL A 151 27.93 31.89 2.24
N THR A 152 28.51 30.69 2.24
CA THR A 152 27.92 29.51 1.63
C THR A 152 27.85 28.35 2.63
N ALA A 153 26.80 27.52 2.50
CA ALA A 153 26.64 26.30 3.27
C ALA A 153 25.98 25.19 2.43
N THR A 154 26.21 23.93 2.78
CA THR A 154 25.60 22.77 2.10
C THR A 154 24.30 22.30 2.75
N ASP A 155 23.93 22.89 3.89
CA ASP A 155 22.69 22.63 4.62
C ASP A 155 21.98 23.96 4.88
N HIS A 156 20.70 24.06 4.49
CA HIS A 156 19.92 25.27 4.64
C HIS A 156 19.62 25.63 6.11
N THR A 157 19.65 24.66 7.03
CA THR A 157 19.36 24.90 8.46
C THR A 157 20.44 25.71 9.17
N THR A 158 21.64 25.78 8.59
CA THR A 158 22.77 26.58 9.09
C THR A 158 22.45 28.08 9.19
N HIS A 159 21.59 28.59 8.31
CA HIS A 159 21.24 30.00 8.21
C HIS A 159 19.73 30.25 8.12
N GLY A 160 18.94 29.27 7.65
CA GLY A 160 17.50 29.43 7.39
C GLY A 160 16.65 29.70 8.63
N LEU A 161 17.15 29.35 9.83
CA LEU A 161 16.50 29.65 11.11
C LEU A 161 17.13 30.85 11.84
N LYS A 162 18.19 31.43 11.28
CA LYS A 162 18.90 32.56 11.88
C LYS A 162 18.21 33.88 11.53
N LEU A 163 18.08 34.76 12.51
CA LEU A 163 17.38 36.04 12.35
C LEU A 163 18.29 37.18 11.83
N ASP A 164 19.60 37.00 11.94
CA ASP A 164 20.67 37.88 11.47
C ASP A 164 21.25 37.46 10.10
N HIS A 165 20.64 36.46 9.45
CA HIS A 165 21.06 35.94 8.15
C HIS A 165 19.96 36.12 7.11
N ILE A 166 20.31 36.36 5.84
CA ILE A 166 19.35 36.43 4.73
C ILE A 166 19.72 35.40 3.66
N HIS A 167 18.83 34.45 3.38
CA HIS A 167 19.01 33.54 2.25
C HIS A 167 18.87 34.29 0.92
N LEU A 168 19.84 34.14 0.01
CA LEU A 168 19.84 34.81 -1.29
C LEU A 168 19.55 33.85 -2.45
N GLY A 169 19.87 32.58 -2.30
CA GLY A 169 19.58 31.59 -3.34
C GLY A 169 20.41 30.32 -3.19
N THR A 170 20.27 29.46 -4.19
CA THR A 170 20.94 28.16 -4.21
C THR A 170 21.72 28.02 -5.52
N ALA A 171 22.94 27.52 -5.44
CA ALA A 171 23.82 27.30 -6.57
C ALA A 171 24.35 25.85 -6.60
N TYR A 172 24.52 25.34 -7.81
CA TYR A 172 25.08 24.04 -8.10
C TYR A 172 26.06 24.17 -9.25
N ARG A 173 27.28 23.68 -9.03
CA ARG A 173 28.33 23.68 -10.04
C ARG A 173 28.41 22.30 -10.68
N ALA A 174 28.40 22.27 -12.01
CA ALA A 174 28.64 21.09 -12.81
C ALA A 174 29.79 21.35 -13.79
N GLY A 175 31.02 21.07 -13.37
CA GLY A 175 32.24 21.36 -14.13
C GLY A 175 32.45 22.87 -14.33
N ALA A 176 32.24 23.34 -15.56
CA ALA A 176 32.33 24.74 -15.95
C ALA A 176 30.98 25.48 -15.97
N THR A 177 29.87 24.75 -15.81
CA THR A 177 28.52 25.33 -15.85
C THR A 177 28.04 25.63 -14.43
N MET A 178 27.50 26.83 -14.26
CA MET A 178 26.81 27.24 -13.04
C MET A 178 25.30 27.17 -13.23
N HIS A 179 24.64 26.47 -12.32
CA HIS A 179 23.19 26.50 -12.15
C HIS A 179 22.91 27.25 -10.86
N PHE A 180 22.11 28.31 -10.89
CA PHE A 180 21.67 28.95 -9.66
C PHE A 180 20.24 29.44 -9.78
N HIS A 181 19.56 29.40 -8.65
CA HIS A 181 18.24 29.93 -8.45
C HIS A 181 18.34 31.06 -7.44
N GLN A 182 17.95 32.26 -7.86
CA GLN A 182 17.78 33.40 -6.97
C GLN A 182 16.57 33.13 -6.08
N SER A 183 16.78 33.17 -4.76
CA SER A 183 15.66 33.25 -3.85
C SER A 183 15.06 34.65 -3.94
N ASP A 184 13.76 34.68 -4.14
CA ASP A 184 12.96 35.88 -4.24
C ASP A 184 13.13 36.76 -2.99
N ASN A 185 13.10 38.09 -3.16
CA ASN A 185 13.28 39.07 -2.09
C ASN A 185 12.33 38.80 -0.92
N ILE A 186 12.80 38.14 0.14
CA ILE A 186 11.99 37.66 1.27
C ILE A 186 11.55 38.88 2.10
N GLY A 187 10.50 39.60 1.70
CA GLY A 187 9.95 40.75 2.44
C GLY A 187 8.56 40.51 3.00
N ILE A 188 7.82 41.59 3.30
CA ILE A 188 6.40 41.55 3.71
C ILE A 188 5.48 40.83 2.69
N GLY A 189 5.92 40.69 1.44
CA GLY A 189 5.27 39.87 0.41
C GLY A 189 5.46 38.35 0.57
N GLY A 190 6.24 37.89 1.57
CA GLY A 190 6.44 36.48 1.89
C GLY A 190 5.13 35.79 2.26
N ILE A 191 4.29 36.42 3.10
CA ILE A 191 2.99 35.86 3.51
C ILE A 191 2.06 35.66 2.30
N ASN A 192 1.99 36.64 1.40
CA ASN A 192 1.18 36.52 0.18
C ASN A 192 1.71 35.41 -0.75
N ARG A 193 3.03 35.27 -0.88
CA ARG A 193 3.63 34.17 -1.67
C ARG A 193 3.44 32.81 -1.01
N THR A 194 3.51 32.72 0.32
CA THR A 194 3.19 31.50 1.06
C THR A 194 1.73 31.12 0.85
N ASN A 195 0.80 32.09 0.93
CA ASN A 195 -0.60 31.84 0.62
C ASN A 195 -0.80 31.32 -0.80
N MET A 196 -0.18 31.97 -1.80
CA MET A 196 -0.28 31.53 -3.19
C MET A 196 0.36 30.16 -3.42
N HIS A 197 1.50 29.86 -2.79
CA HIS A 197 2.12 28.53 -2.86
C HIS A 197 1.17 27.44 -2.34
N HIS A 198 0.52 27.65 -1.20
CA HIS A 198 -0.47 26.70 -0.69
C HIS A 198 -1.63 26.49 -1.68
N VAL A 199 -2.15 27.57 -2.28
CA VAL A 199 -3.23 27.49 -3.28
C VAL A 199 -2.79 26.79 -4.57
N GLU A 200 -1.53 26.94 -4.98
CA GLU A 200 -0.96 26.25 -6.15
C GLU A 200 -0.68 24.77 -5.91
N GLU A 201 -0.37 24.37 -4.67
CA GLU A 201 -0.08 22.98 -4.30
C GLU A 201 -1.36 22.15 -4.18
N GLU A 202 -2.34 22.64 -3.43
CA GLU A 202 -3.69 22.07 -3.40
C GLU A 202 -4.72 23.20 -3.27
N ALA A 203 -5.82 23.14 -4.04
CA ALA A 203 -6.85 24.17 -4.00
C ALA A 203 -7.46 24.35 -2.60
N ALA A 204 -7.60 23.25 -1.84
CA ALA A 204 -7.91 23.29 -0.41
C ALA A 204 -7.48 22.02 0.35
N HIS A 205 -7.11 22.19 1.61
CA HIS A 205 -6.62 21.11 2.50
C HIS A 205 -7.62 20.82 3.61
N ARG A 206 -7.94 19.54 3.83
CA ARG A 206 -8.69 19.10 5.02
C ARG A 206 -7.79 19.03 6.25
N VAL A 207 -8.22 19.64 7.35
CA VAL A 207 -7.56 19.54 8.66
C VAL A 207 -8.20 18.46 9.55
N SER A 208 -9.51 18.50 9.71
CA SER A 208 -10.25 17.64 10.66
C SER A 208 -11.72 17.54 10.31
N GLY A 209 -12.44 16.57 10.87
CA GLY A 209 -13.87 16.36 10.62
C GLY A 209 -14.16 15.88 9.19
N ILE A 210 -15.29 16.28 8.62
CA ILE A 210 -15.75 15.90 7.27
C ILE A 210 -15.74 14.38 7.04
N LEU A 211 -16.24 13.63 8.04
CA LEU A 211 -16.25 12.17 8.01
C LEU A 211 -17.59 11.67 7.49
N ALA A 212 -17.57 10.97 6.36
CA ALA A 212 -18.75 10.41 5.71
C ALA A 212 -19.08 9.01 6.25
N THR A 213 -20.30 8.82 6.72
CA THR A 213 -20.81 7.53 7.20
C THR A 213 -22.10 7.17 6.50
N GLY A 214 -22.30 5.87 6.24
CA GLY A 214 -23.56 5.36 5.69
C GLY A 214 -24.63 5.26 6.78
N THR A 215 -25.86 5.66 6.45
CA THR A 215 -27.05 5.48 7.29
C THR A 215 -28.25 5.08 6.43
N GLY A 216 -29.30 4.54 7.07
CA GLY A 216 -30.56 4.22 6.42
C GLY A 216 -30.38 3.34 5.17
N THR A 217 -30.93 3.79 4.04
CA THR A 217 -30.95 3.07 2.75
C THR A 217 -29.95 3.71 1.78
N ARG A 218 -28.66 3.67 2.14
CA ARG A 218 -27.52 4.29 1.41
C ARG A 218 -27.45 5.82 1.50
N ASN A 219 -28.08 6.40 2.51
CA ASN A 219 -27.97 7.81 2.82
C ASN A 219 -26.61 8.11 3.47
N LEU A 220 -26.16 9.37 3.41
CA LEU A 220 -24.91 9.82 3.99
C LEU A 220 -25.14 10.75 5.17
N VAL A 221 -24.35 10.53 6.22
CA VAL A 221 -24.15 11.50 7.30
C VAL A 221 -22.70 11.94 7.27
N ILE A 222 -22.47 13.24 7.12
CA ILE A 222 -21.15 13.86 7.09
C ILE A 222 -21.05 14.85 8.25
N THR A 223 -20.03 14.70 9.08
CA THR A 223 -19.79 15.61 10.21
C THR A 223 -19.31 16.98 9.72
N THR A 224 -19.52 18.04 10.51
CA THR A 224 -18.75 19.29 10.31
C THR A 224 -17.25 19.03 10.35
N GLY A 225 -16.47 19.93 9.77
CA GLY A 225 -15.02 19.86 9.79
C GLY A 225 -14.36 21.18 9.46
N VAL A 226 -13.09 21.12 9.09
CA VAL A 226 -12.25 22.30 8.83
C VAL A 226 -11.47 22.10 7.54
N LEU A 227 -11.56 23.11 6.67
CA LEU A 227 -10.77 23.26 5.45
C LEU A 227 -9.84 24.48 5.56
N TYR A 228 -8.75 24.44 4.80
CA TYR A 228 -7.94 25.61 4.46
C TYR A 228 -7.98 25.84 2.96
N GLU A 229 -8.26 27.07 2.53
CA GLU A 229 -7.96 27.56 1.18
C GLU A 229 -6.77 28.52 1.30
N GLY A 230 -5.59 28.07 0.87
CA GLY A 230 -4.35 28.77 1.20
C GLY A 230 -4.18 28.90 2.72
N LEU A 231 -4.09 30.13 3.23
CA LEU A 231 -4.03 30.45 4.66
C LEU A 231 -5.40 30.77 5.27
N SER A 232 -6.48 30.78 4.49
CA SER A 232 -7.83 31.03 4.97
C SER A 232 -8.41 29.76 5.59
N ARG A 233 -8.80 29.82 6.87
CA ARG A 233 -9.37 28.69 7.61
C ARG A 233 -10.87 28.90 7.82
N HIS A 234 -11.68 27.90 7.49
CA HIS A 234 -13.12 27.93 7.71
C HIS A 234 -13.67 26.56 8.09
N THR A 235 -14.92 26.55 8.54
CA THR A 235 -15.65 25.34 8.93
C THR A 235 -16.61 24.92 7.84
N THR A 236 -16.85 23.61 7.72
CA THR A 236 -17.82 23.06 6.78
C THR A 236 -19.14 22.72 7.48
N ASP A 237 -20.21 22.70 6.70
CA ASP A 237 -21.51 22.27 7.17
C ASP A 237 -21.59 20.74 7.32
N ALA A 238 -22.52 20.31 8.17
CA ALA A 238 -22.85 18.90 8.32
C ALA A 238 -23.94 18.50 7.32
N LEU A 239 -23.80 17.31 6.73
CA LEU A 239 -24.81 16.74 5.85
C LEU A 239 -25.51 15.57 6.53
N ASN A 240 -26.83 15.50 6.45
CA ASN A 240 -27.58 14.28 6.75
C ASN A 240 -28.70 14.08 5.74
N THR A 241 -28.47 13.18 4.78
CA THR A 241 -29.41 12.93 3.69
C THR A 241 -30.55 11.98 4.02
N SER A 242 -30.58 11.40 5.24
CA SER A 242 -31.74 10.63 5.70
C SER A 242 -32.82 11.50 6.33
N VAL A 243 -32.56 12.81 6.49
CA VAL A 243 -33.50 13.76 7.11
C VAL A 243 -33.87 14.89 6.15
N ALA A 244 -32.91 15.70 5.71
CA ALA A 244 -33.18 16.90 4.93
C ALA A 244 -32.06 17.35 3.97
N GLY A 245 -30.86 16.76 4.05
CA GLY A 245 -29.73 17.12 3.18
C GLY A 245 -29.78 16.42 1.82
N THR A 246 -29.17 17.04 0.81
CA THR A 246 -29.00 16.48 -0.53
C THR A 246 -27.58 16.70 -1.03
N PHE A 247 -27.17 15.95 -2.05
CA PHE A 247 -25.93 16.16 -2.80
C PHE A 247 -26.21 16.11 -4.31
N SER A 248 -25.26 16.59 -5.10
CA SER A 248 -25.28 16.50 -6.56
C SER A 248 -24.54 15.26 -7.05
N TYR A 249 -25.10 14.59 -8.04
CA TYR A 249 -24.49 13.44 -8.69
C TYR A 249 -23.98 13.79 -10.08
N TRP A 250 -22.80 13.31 -10.42
CA TRP A 250 -22.15 13.58 -11.70
C TRP A 250 -21.84 12.30 -12.47
N TYR A 251 -22.15 12.32 -13.76
CA TYR A 251 -21.70 11.32 -14.72
C TYR A 251 -21.35 11.97 -16.06
N TYR A 252 -20.45 11.36 -16.80
CA TYR A 252 -20.08 11.76 -18.15
C TYR A 252 -20.93 11.01 -19.17
N ASP A 253 -21.49 11.74 -20.13
CA ASP A 253 -22.27 11.16 -21.23
C ASP A 253 -21.62 11.48 -22.58
N GLY A 254 -21.05 10.45 -23.20
CA GLY A 254 -20.39 10.53 -24.49
C GLY A 254 -21.34 10.54 -25.70
N ASP A 255 -22.62 10.23 -25.51
CA ASP A 255 -23.62 10.14 -26.60
C ASP A 255 -24.48 11.41 -26.70
N LEU A 256 -24.27 12.40 -25.82
CA LEU A 256 -24.86 13.71 -25.98
C LEU A 256 -24.32 14.41 -27.24
N GLY A 257 -25.16 15.24 -27.88
CA GLY A 257 -24.78 15.99 -29.08
C GLY A 257 -23.39 16.65 -28.95
N PRO A 258 -23.11 17.34 -27.84
CA PRO A 258 -21.78 17.51 -27.28
C PRO A 258 -21.60 16.63 -26.04
N ALA A 259 -20.56 15.78 -26.05
CA ALA A 259 -20.21 14.99 -24.88
C ALA A 259 -19.87 15.89 -23.68
N ALA A 260 -20.44 15.60 -22.52
CA ALA A 260 -20.37 16.48 -21.37
C ALA A 260 -20.55 15.74 -20.04
N TRP A 261 -20.13 16.40 -18.96
CA TRP A 261 -20.53 16.04 -17.60
C TRP A 261 -21.96 16.51 -17.34
N VAL A 262 -22.79 15.61 -16.82
CA VAL A 262 -24.19 15.83 -16.47
C VAL A 262 -24.34 15.82 -14.96
N GLU A 263 -24.96 16.87 -14.43
CA GLU A 263 -25.33 16.99 -13.02
C GLU A 263 -26.75 16.49 -12.77
N VAL A 264 -26.95 15.75 -11.70
CA VAL A 264 -28.24 15.35 -11.16
C VAL A 264 -28.32 15.83 -9.71
N THR A 265 -29.03 16.91 -9.47
CA THR A 265 -29.16 17.52 -8.14
C THR A 265 -30.18 16.79 -7.26
N GLY A 266 -30.22 17.14 -5.97
CA GLY A 266 -31.27 16.70 -5.05
C GLY A 266 -31.21 15.22 -4.65
N GLN A 267 -30.05 14.57 -4.83
CA GLN A 267 -29.90 13.16 -4.48
C GLN A 267 -29.73 12.98 -2.97
N THR A 268 -30.33 11.91 -2.44
CA THR A 268 -30.25 11.59 -1.01
C THR A 268 -29.56 10.26 -0.73
N ALA A 269 -29.31 9.42 -1.74
CA ALA A 269 -28.76 8.07 -1.55
C ALA A 269 -27.76 7.68 -2.66
N ILE A 270 -26.71 6.93 -2.29
CA ILE A 270 -25.63 6.54 -3.21
C ILE A 270 -26.03 5.39 -4.12
N SER A 271 -26.08 5.60 -5.44
CA SER A 271 -26.08 4.57 -6.52
C SER A 271 -25.90 3.10 -6.09
N ARG A 272 -26.89 2.20 -6.22
CA ARG A 272 -26.63 0.73 -6.12
C ARG A 272 -26.95 -0.02 -7.41
N THR A 273 -27.44 0.68 -8.42
CA THR A 273 -27.95 0.05 -9.65
C THR A 273 -27.16 0.47 -10.86
N GLN A 274 -26.35 1.53 -10.79
CA GLN A 274 -25.74 2.15 -11.95
C GLN A 274 -24.25 2.47 -11.75
N TYR A 275 -23.54 2.47 -12.87
CA TYR A 275 -22.19 3.01 -13.03
C TYR A 275 -22.15 3.91 -14.27
N ASN A 276 -21.07 4.67 -14.44
CA ASN A 276 -20.89 5.53 -15.61
C ASN A 276 -20.19 4.78 -16.75
N ALA A 277 -20.94 4.43 -17.79
CA ALA A 277 -20.39 3.99 -19.07
C ALA A 277 -20.06 5.22 -19.94
N LEU A 278 -18.76 5.51 -20.11
CA LEU A 278 -18.29 6.73 -20.79
C LEU A 278 -18.94 7.01 -22.16
N ALA A 279 -19.25 5.96 -22.93
CA ALA A 279 -19.79 6.10 -24.27
C ALA A 279 -21.28 6.48 -24.30
N THR A 280 -22.06 6.15 -23.26
CA THR A 280 -23.54 6.24 -23.28
C THR A 280 -24.15 6.78 -21.99
N GLY A 281 -23.35 7.35 -21.09
CA GLY A 281 -23.83 7.86 -19.80
C GLY A 281 -23.97 6.79 -18.72
N LEU A 282 -25.16 6.68 -18.12
CA LEU A 282 -25.41 5.71 -17.03
C LEU A 282 -25.82 4.34 -17.55
N ALA A 283 -25.20 3.29 -17.03
CA ALA A 283 -25.52 1.90 -17.36
C ALA A 283 -25.79 1.07 -16.09
N SER A 284 -26.60 0.01 -16.22
CA SER A 284 -26.94 -0.86 -15.10
C SER A 284 -25.76 -1.72 -14.64
N LEU A 285 -25.60 -1.86 -13.33
CA LEU A 285 -24.70 -2.83 -12.72
C LEU A 285 -25.23 -4.26 -12.96
N GLY A 286 -24.31 -5.20 -13.18
CA GLY A 286 -24.67 -6.62 -13.22
C GLY A 286 -24.92 -7.19 -11.83
N THR A 287 -25.54 -8.37 -11.77
CA THR A 287 -25.69 -9.11 -10.50
C THR A 287 -24.32 -9.36 -9.87
N ASN A 288 -24.22 -9.17 -8.54
CA ASN A 288 -22.98 -9.30 -7.77
C ASN A 288 -21.84 -8.36 -8.22
N ARG A 289 -22.19 -7.21 -8.81
CA ARG A 289 -21.23 -6.15 -9.16
C ARG A 289 -21.35 -4.96 -8.23
N TYR A 290 -20.30 -4.16 -8.19
CA TYR A 290 -20.12 -3.05 -7.27
C TYR A 290 -19.97 -1.74 -8.04
N GLY A 291 -20.75 -0.74 -7.65
CA GLY A 291 -20.56 0.65 -8.06
C GLY A 291 -19.54 1.33 -7.16
N VAL A 292 -18.67 2.16 -7.75
CA VAL A 292 -17.74 3.04 -7.03
C VAL A 292 -18.24 4.47 -7.19
N HIS A 293 -18.11 5.27 -6.14
CA HIS A 293 -18.61 6.64 -6.09
C HIS A 293 -17.62 7.52 -5.34
N TRP A 294 -17.27 8.65 -5.93
CA TRP A 294 -16.24 9.55 -5.40
C TRP A 294 -16.92 10.78 -4.80
N LEU A 295 -16.85 10.92 -3.49
CA LEU A 295 -17.47 12.00 -2.74
C LEU A 295 -16.50 13.16 -2.61
N TYR A 296 -16.99 14.35 -2.95
CA TYR A 296 -16.31 15.63 -2.83
C TYR A 296 -17.16 16.62 -2.04
N ILE A 297 -16.52 17.64 -1.50
CA ILE A 297 -17.16 18.84 -0.95
C ILE A 297 -16.60 20.05 -1.67
N ASP A 298 -17.41 21.07 -1.86
CA ASP A 298 -16.93 22.34 -2.37
C ASP A 298 -15.99 23.02 -1.39
N ILE A 299 -15.08 23.86 -1.91
CA ILE A 299 -14.09 24.57 -1.11
C ILE A 299 -14.78 25.41 -0.02
N ASP A 300 -15.93 26.02 -0.30
CA ASP A 300 -16.71 26.79 0.68
C ASP A 300 -17.25 25.94 1.84
N GLY A 301 -17.35 24.62 1.65
CA GLY A 301 -17.75 23.67 2.69
C GLY A 301 -19.26 23.49 2.86
N GLU A 302 -20.08 23.97 1.92
CA GLU A 302 -21.55 23.93 2.00
C GLU A 302 -22.15 22.76 1.18
N ASP A 303 -21.68 22.57 -0.06
CA ASP A 303 -22.26 21.63 -1.02
C ASP A 303 -21.41 20.37 -1.23
N PHE A 304 -22.08 19.26 -1.55
CA PHE A 304 -21.47 17.96 -1.72
C PHE A 304 -21.73 17.39 -3.11
N HIS A 305 -20.70 16.79 -3.69
CA HIS A 305 -20.73 16.23 -5.05
C HIS A 305 -20.31 14.77 -5.03
N VAL A 306 -20.99 13.95 -5.80
CA VAL A 306 -20.66 12.53 -5.96
C VAL A 306 -20.46 12.23 -7.44
N VAL A 307 -19.27 11.78 -7.81
CA VAL A 307 -18.96 11.37 -9.19
C VAL A 307 -19.10 9.86 -9.30
N TYR A 308 -19.85 9.38 -10.30
CA TYR A 308 -19.94 7.94 -10.58
C TYR A 308 -18.58 7.38 -11.03
N GLY A 309 -18.22 6.23 -10.50
CA GLY A 309 -17.16 5.39 -11.02
C GLY A 309 -17.53 4.79 -12.37
N GLN A 310 -16.51 4.45 -13.16
CA GLN A 310 -16.66 4.19 -14.60
C GLN A 310 -16.71 2.72 -14.98
N GLY A 311 -16.95 1.82 -14.01
CA GLY A 311 -16.90 0.38 -14.25
C GLY A 311 -17.97 -0.42 -13.53
N ASN A 312 -18.25 -1.59 -14.12
CA ASN A 312 -19.11 -2.62 -13.56
C ASN A 312 -18.24 -3.63 -12.79
N TYR A 313 -17.79 -3.23 -11.60
CA TYR A 313 -16.65 -3.88 -10.93
C TYR A 313 -17.02 -5.14 -10.16
N LYS A 314 -16.09 -6.11 -10.08
CA LYS A 314 -16.03 -7.09 -8.99
C LYS A 314 -15.57 -6.41 -7.69
N ALA A 315 -15.74 -7.06 -6.55
CA ALA A 315 -15.41 -6.48 -5.24
C ALA A 315 -13.95 -5.98 -5.14
N ASN A 316 -12.99 -6.77 -5.63
CA ASN A 316 -11.57 -6.40 -5.66
C ASN A 316 -11.30 -5.24 -6.63
N GLU A 317 -11.88 -5.29 -7.83
CA GLU A 317 -11.75 -4.23 -8.83
C GLU A 317 -12.31 -2.90 -8.31
N ALA A 318 -13.40 -2.91 -7.52
CA ALA A 318 -13.96 -1.70 -6.90
C ALA A 318 -13.04 -1.09 -5.83
N ILE A 319 -12.36 -1.95 -5.05
CA ILE A 319 -11.37 -1.54 -4.04
C ILE A 319 -10.13 -0.91 -4.70
N ASP A 320 -9.74 -1.41 -5.87
CA ASP A 320 -8.59 -0.90 -6.62
C ASP A 320 -8.93 0.15 -7.67
N ALA A 321 -10.21 0.45 -7.88
CA ALA A 321 -10.61 1.54 -8.77
C ALA A 321 -9.99 2.87 -8.30
N ASP A 322 -9.39 3.56 -9.28
CA ASP A 322 -8.83 4.89 -9.16
C ASP A 322 -9.85 5.97 -9.54
N VAL A 323 -9.57 7.20 -9.10
CA VAL A 323 -10.38 8.38 -9.44
C VAL A 323 -10.43 8.52 -10.97
N PRO A 324 -11.60 8.82 -11.58
CA PRO A 324 -11.71 9.09 -13.01
C PRO A 324 -10.67 10.10 -13.49
N SER A 325 -10.05 9.82 -14.64
CA SER A 325 -8.99 10.67 -15.21
C SER A 325 -9.50 12.02 -15.75
N SER A 326 -10.81 12.14 -15.92
CA SER A 326 -11.53 13.37 -16.21
C SER A 326 -12.61 13.49 -15.16
N LEU A 327 -12.89 14.71 -14.71
CA LEU A 327 -13.89 15.04 -13.70
C LEU A 327 -14.68 16.28 -14.16
N PRO A 328 -15.87 16.52 -13.58
CA PRO A 328 -16.56 17.80 -13.74
C PRO A 328 -15.67 18.97 -13.31
N ASP A 329 -15.84 20.12 -13.96
CA ASP A 329 -15.03 21.31 -13.69
C ASP A 329 -15.13 21.76 -12.22
N ILE A 330 -16.35 21.77 -11.66
CA ILE A 330 -16.60 22.13 -10.27
C ILE A 330 -15.82 21.24 -9.29
N VAL A 331 -15.78 19.93 -9.54
CA VAL A 331 -15.05 19.00 -8.69
C VAL A 331 -13.53 19.13 -8.86
N THR A 332 -13.08 19.51 -10.06
CA THR A 332 -11.65 19.65 -10.38
C THR A 332 -11.03 20.91 -9.80
N ASN A 333 -11.74 22.03 -9.91
CA ASN A 333 -11.20 23.35 -9.55
C ASN A 333 -11.75 23.87 -8.23
N TYR A 334 -12.87 23.33 -7.76
CA TYR A 334 -13.60 23.82 -6.59
C TYR A 334 -13.98 22.73 -5.59
N GLY A 335 -13.51 21.49 -5.80
CA GLY A 335 -13.86 20.34 -4.97
C GLY A 335 -12.66 19.74 -4.24
N VAL A 336 -12.90 19.24 -3.03
CA VAL A 336 -11.93 18.46 -2.24
C VAL A 336 -12.41 17.02 -2.15
N LEU A 337 -11.56 16.06 -2.55
CA LEU A 337 -11.89 14.63 -2.46
C LEU A 337 -11.98 14.19 -1.00
N LEU A 338 -13.15 13.68 -0.61
CA LEU A 338 -13.43 13.24 0.76
C LEU A 338 -13.38 11.73 0.92
N ALA A 339 -13.99 10.98 0.00
CA ALA A 339 -14.12 9.55 0.17
C ALA A 339 -14.32 8.80 -1.14
N LYS A 340 -13.88 7.55 -1.14
CA LYS A 340 -14.38 6.51 -2.03
C LYS A 340 -15.49 5.75 -1.32
N ILE A 341 -16.63 5.62 -1.98
CA ILE A 341 -17.79 4.87 -1.51
C ILE A 341 -18.05 3.73 -2.48
N ILE A 342 -18.22 2.52 -1.97
CA ILE A 342 -18.51 1.32 -2.77
C ILE A 342 -19.85 0.75 -2.31
N CYS A 343 -20.71 0.38 -3.26
CA CYS A 343 -22.01 -0.22 -3.00
C CYS A 343 -22.26 -1.41 -3.95
N GLN A 344 -22.69 -2.56 -3.41
CA GLN A 344 -23.03 -3.74 -4.21
C GLN A 344 -24.46 -3.64 -4.76
N GLU A 345 -24.63 -4.08 -6.01
CA GLU A 345 -25.95 -4.29 -6.63
C GLU A 345 -26.86 -5.11 -5.71
N GLY A 346 -28.10 -4.67 -5.55
CA GLY A 346 -29.07 -5.33 -4.68
C GLY A 346 -28.96 -5.04 -3.17
N THR A 347 -27.95 -4.31 -2.69
CA THR A 347 -27.69 -4.13 -1.24
C THR A 347 -27.74 -2.67 -0.78
N ASP A 348 -27.94 -2.45 0.53
CA ASP A 348 -27.90 -1.12 1.14
C ASP A 348 -26.60 -0.83 1.93
N THR A 349 -25.64 -1.74 1.90
CA THR A 349 -24.37 -1.59 2.62
C THR A 349 -23.42 -0.71 1.83
N LEU A 350 -22.83 0.29 2.48
CA LEU A 350 -21.80 1.17 1.93
C LEU A 350 -20.45 0.84 2.56
N ILE A 351 -19.43 0.65 1.73
CA ILE A 351 -18.04 0.59 2.17
C ILE A 351 -17.42 1.95 1.87
N ILE A 352 -16.99 2.68 2.89
CA ILE A 352 -16.46 4.04 2.77
C ILE A 352 -14.98 4.04 3.17
N SER A 353 -14.13 4.56 2.30
CA SER A 353 -12.68 4.69 2.50
C SER A 353 -12.24 6.13 2.25
N TYR A 354 -11.23 6.60 2.98
CA TYR A 354 -10.78 8.00 2.91
C TYR A 354 -9.38 8.09 2.30
N PRO A 355 -9.10 9.12 1.47
CA PRO A 355 -7.80 9.29 0.81
C PRO A 355 -6.67 9.58 1.80
N TRP A 356 -6.98 10.18 2.96
CA TRP A 356 -6.01 10.47 4.02
C TRP A 356 -5.81 9.33 5.02
N THR A 357 -6.63 8.27 4.98
CA THR A 357 -6.38 7.08 5.80
C THR A 357 -5.52 6.13 5.01
N SER A 358 -4.27 5.94 5.41
CA SER A 358 -3.43 4.84 4.97
C SER A 358 -3.97 3.53 5.56
N ALA A 359 -5.14 3.08 5.10
CA ALA A 359 -5.59 1.72 5.33
C ALA A 359 -4.69 0.83 4.49
N PHE A 360 -3.86 0.02 5.14
CA PHE A 360 -3.11 -1.04 4.46
C PHE A 360 -4.11 -1.82 3.59
N LYS A 361 -3.98 -1.69 2.27
CA LYS A 361 -4.80 -2.45 1.31
C LYS A 361 -4.47 -3.92 1.52
N SER A 362 -5.29 -4.61 2.30
CA SER A 362 -5.28 -6.06 2.32
C SER A 362 -5.82 -6.50 0.96
N SER A 363 -4.91 -6.92 0.08
CA SER A 363 -5.26 -7.83 -1.01
C SER A 363 -5.68 -9.12 -0.31
N LEU A 364 -6.97 -9.24 0.00
CA LEU A 364 -7.51 -10.52 0.42
C LEU A 364 -7.22 -11.49 -0.71
N ALA A 365 -6.44 -12.52 -0.39
CA ALA A 365 -6.16 -13.62 -1.29
C ALA A 365 -7.48 -14.06 -1.93
N THR A 366 -7.49 -14.00 -3.25
CA THR A 366 -8.60 -14.45 -4.08
C THR A 366 -8.90 -15.90 -3.67
N ASP A 367 -10.16 -16.21 -3.35
CA ASP A 367 -10.63 -17.59 -3.35
C ASP A 367 -10.02 -18.29 -4.57
N HIS A 368 -9.27 -19.38 -4.36
CA HIS A 368 -8.42 -19.97 -5.41
C HIS A 368 -9.21 -20.31 -6.69
N GLY A 369 -10.54 -20.48 -6.59
CA GLY A 369 -11.45 -20.69 -7.72
C GLY A 369 -11.69 -19.48 -8.65
N ASN A 370 -11.26 -18.27 -8.29
CA ASN A 370 -11.51 -17.04 -9.05
C ASN A 370 -10.30 -16.54 -9.88
N LEU A 371 -9.16 -17.24 -9.85
CA LEU A 371 -8.05 -16.96 -10.76
C LEU A 371 -8.34 -17.56 -12.13
N ALA A 372 -8.37 -16.73 -13.17
CA ALA A 372 -8.34 -17.21 -14.56
C ALA A 372 -7.06 -18.04 -14.77
N GLY A 373 -7.18 -19.19 -15.44
CA GLY A 373 -6.05 -20.10 -15.67
C GLY A 373 -5.97 -21.29 -14.72
N LEU A 374 -6.86 -21.44 -13.74
CA LEU A 374 -6.88 -22.63 -12.86
C LEU A 374 -7.13 -23.94 -13.64
N ALA A 375 -7.86 -23.86 -14.76
CA ALA A 375 -8.06 -24.98 -15.69
C ALA A 375 -6.97 -25.06 -16.76
N ASP A 376 -6.20 -23.99 -16.96
CA ASP A 376 -5.16 -23.93 -17.98
C ASP A 376 -4.00 -24.79 -17.51
N ASP A 377 -3.59 -25.73 -18.36
CA ASP A 377 -2.35 -26.49 -18.14
C ASP A 377 -1.17 -25.69 -18.71
N ASP A 378 -1.00 -24.47 -18.21
CA ASP A 378 0.05 -23.54 -18.66
C ASP A 378 1.41 -23.83 -17.98
N HIS A 379 1.40 -24.70 -16.98
CA HIS A 379 2.59 -25.19 -16.30
C HIS A 379 2.71 -26.70 -16.53
N ALA A 380 3.49 -27.08 -17.54
CA ALA A 380 3.85 -28.48 -17.85
C ALA A 380 4.52 -29.27 -16.70
N GLN A 381 4.62 -28.66 -15.51
CA GLN A 381 5.13 -29.26 -14.28
C GLN A 381 4.04 -29.99 -13.46
N TYR A 382 2.76 -29.69 -13.66
CA TYR A 382 1.68 -30.30 -12.87
C TYR A 382 1.01 -31.43 -13.65
N GLN A 383 0.75 -32.55 -12.96
CA GLN A 383 -0.04 -33.66 -13.50
C GLN A 383 -1.40 -33.62 -12.81
N LYS A 384 -2.48 -33.64 -13.58
CA LYS A 384 -3.86 -33.55 -13.10
C LYS A 384 -4.34 -34.93 -12.67
N GLU A 385 -5.35 -34.98 -11.81
CA GLU A 385 -6.05 -36.23 -11.46
C GLU A 385 -6.58 -36.95 -12.71
N THR A 386 -7.06 -36.18 -13.69
CA THR A 386 -7.62 -36.69 -14.95
C THR A 386 -6.58 -37.26 -15.92
N ASP A 387 -5.29 -37.09 -15.65
CA ASP A 387 -4.22 -37.61 -16.52
C ASP A 387 -3.97 -39.12 -16.30
N PHE A 388 -4.55 -39.69 -15.25
CA PHE A 388 -4.35 -41.08 -14.84
C PHE A 388 -5.64 -41.90 -14.95
N THR A 389 -5.49 -43.18 -15.27
CA THR A 389 -6.63 -44.10 -15.35
C THR A 389 -7.12 -44.47 -13.94
N ALA A 390 -8.44 -44.58 -13.76
CA ALA A 390 -9.00 -45.05 -12.50
C ALA A 390 -8.50 -46.48 -12.19
N GLY A 391 -7.90 -46.66 -11.00
CA GLY A 391 -7.30 -47.93 -10.58
C GLY A 391 -5.80 -48.06 -10.86
N SER A 392 -5.18 -47.07 -11.52
CA SER A 392 -3.73 -47.05 -11.71
C SER A 392 -2.97 -47.04 -10.39
N VAL A 393 -1.89 -47.81 -10.33
CA VAL A 393 -0.88 -47.66 -9.29
C VAL A 393 0.17 -46.71 -9.82
N LEU A 394 0.23 -45.51 -9.24
CA LEU A 394 1.15 -44.46 -9.69
C LEU A 394 2.55 -44.69 -9.15
N PHE A 395 3.56 -44.54 -10.00
CA PHE A 395 4.97 -44.62 -9.62
C PHE A 395 5.80 -43.54 -10.31
N ARG A 396 6.98 -43.23 -9.75
CA ARG A 396 7.87 -42.20 -10.31
C ARG A 396 8.64 -42.78 -11.50
N GLY A 397 8.41 -42.24 -12.69
CA GLY A 397 9.23 -42.47 -13.88
C GLY A 397 10.47 -41.58 -13.92
N SER A 398 11.19 -41.58 -15.05
CA SER A 398 12.44 -40.83 -15.21
C SER A 398 12.31 -39.32 -14.99
N SER A 399 11.15 -38.73 -15.33
CA SER A 399 10.93 -37.29 -15.22
C SER A 399 9.58 -36.90 -14.58
N VAL A 400 8.61 -37.80 -14.55
CA VAL A 400 7.22 -37.53 -14.11
C VAL A 400 6.65 -38.70 -13.31
N ILE A 401 5.55 -38.50 -12.59
CA ILE A 401 4.74 -39.62 -12.08
C ILE A 401 4.07 -40.28 -13.29
N THR A 402 4.00 -41.61 -13.32
CA THR A 402 3.46 -42.35 -14.47
C THR A 402 2.70 -43.58 -13.98
N GLU A 403 2.04 -44.26 -14.91
CA GLU A 403 1.29 -45.50 -14.70
C GLU A 403 1.67 -46.50 -15.79
N ASP A 404 1.56 -47.79 -15.47
CA ASP A 404 1.68 -48.87 -16.44
C ASP A 404 0.67 -49.96 -16.09
N ASN A 405 -0.58 -49.72 -16.45
CA ASN A 405 -1.70 -50.59 -16.09
C ASN A 405 -1.57 -51.99 -16.68
N SER A 406 -0.82 -52.15 -17.78
CA SER A 406 -0.56 -53.47 -18.36
C SER A 406 0.31 -54.34 -17.46
N ASN A 407 1.19 -53.72 -16.66
CA ASN A 407 2.12 -54.40 -15.77
C ASN A 407 1.73 -54.32 -14.29
N LEU A 408 1.04 -53.26 -13.84
CA LEU A 408 0.67 -53.07 -12.43
C LEU A 408 -0.65 -52.29 -12.32
N PHE A 409 -1.68 -52.91 -11.75
CA PHE A 409 -3.02 -52.32 -11.67
C PHE A 409 -3.73 -52.65 -10.35
N TRP A 410 -4.42 -51.67 -9.77
CA TRP A 410 -5.28 -51.87 -8.60
C TRP A 410 -6.75 -51.82 -9.01
N ASP A 411 -7.39 -52.99 -9.05
CA ASP A 411 -8.83 -53.08 -9.19
C ASP A 411 -9.50 -52.70 -7.85
N ASN A 412 -9.88 -51.44 -7.72
CA ASN A 412 -10.50 -50.93 -6.51
C ASN A 412 -11.94 -51.44 -6.29
N ILE A 413 -12.60 -51.96 -7.33
CA ILE A 413 -13.95 -52.54 -7.19
C ILE A 413 -13.83 -53.90 -6.52
N ASN A 414 -12.95 -54.77 -7.03
CA ASN A 414 -12.80 -56.14 -6.53
C ASN A 414 -11.74 -56.28 -5.41
N LYS A 415 -10.99 -55.20 -5.13
CA LYS A 415 -9.87 -55.14 -4.18
C LYS A 415 -8.76 -56.16 -4.53
N VAL A 416 -8.29 -56.10 -5.78
CA VAL A 416 -7.28 -57.03 -6.33
C VAL A 416 -6.10 -56.26 -6.89
N LEU A 417 -4.87 -56.67 -6.52
CA LEU A 417 -3.66 -56.21 -7.18
C LEU A 417 -3.34 -57.12 -8.38
N GLY A 418 -3.33 -56.54 -9.58
CA GLY A 418 -2.90 -57.19 -10.82
C GLY A 418 -1.44 -56.87 -11.12
N ILE A 419 -0.67 -57.91 -11.48
CA ILE A 419 0.69 -57.82 -12.02
C ILE A 419 0.68 -58.49 -13.38
N GLY A 420 1.09 -57.78 -14.44
CA GLY A 420 1.02 -58.25 -15.83
C GLY A 420 -0.40 -58.34 -16.40
N THR A 421 -1.38 -57.68 -15.79
CA THR A 421 -2.76 -57.56 -16.29
C THR A 421 -3.44 -56.30 -15.77
N ASN A 422 -4.29 -55.68 -16.59
CA ASN A 422 -5.24 -54.62 -16.19
C ASN A 422 -6.67 -55.14 -15.97
N THR A 423 -6.89 -56.45 -16.12
CA THR A 423 -8.19 -57.11 -15.89
C THR A 423 -8.01 -58.34 -14.99
N PRO A 424 -7.58 -58.17 -13.72
CA PRO A 424 -7.37 -59.28 -12.82
C PRO A 424 -8.69 -60.04 -12.53
N ALA A 425 -8.61 -61.35 -12.32
CA ALA A 425 -9.78 -62.15 -11.96
C ALA A 425 -10.29 -61.80 -10.56
N SER A 426 -11.61 -61.59 -10.41
CA SER A 426 -12.26 -61.14 -9.17
C SER A 426 -12.16 -62.12 -7.99
N SER A 427 -11.77 -63.37 -8.23
CA SER A 427 -11.58 -64.40 -7.20
C SER A 427 -10.20 -64.38 -6.54
N ALA A 428 -9.23 -63.64 -7.09
CA ALA A 428 -7.88 -63.51 -6.54
C ALA A 428 -7.75 -62.26 -5.67
N LYS A 429 -6.77 -62.23 -4.76
CA LYS A 429 -6.35 -60.99 -4.08
C LYS A 429 -5.04 -60.42 -4.64
N LEU A 430 -4.21 -61.32 -5.18
CA LEU A 430 -3.05 -61.01 -5.99
C LEU A 430 -3.11 -61.91 -7.23
N TYR A 431 -3.06 -61.29 -8.40
CA TYR A 431 -3.06 -61.97 -9.69
C TYR A 431 -1.77 -61.62 -10.42
N VAL A 432 -0.92 -62.61 -10.68
CA VAL A 432 0.24 -62.46 -11.57
C VAL A 432 -0.11 -63.18 -12.88
N GLY A 433 -0.24 -62.41 -13.96
CA GLY A 433 -0.67 -62.93 -15.26
C GLY A 433 0.15 -64.12 -15.73
N GLY A 434 -0.55 -65.22 -16.01
CA GLY A 434 0.01 -66.43 -16.62
C GLY A 434 0.75 -67.38 -15.68
N ASP A 435 1.06 -66.99 -14.44
CA ASP A 435 2.01 -67.77 -13.62
C ASP A 435 1.51 -68.12 -12.21
N ILE A 436 1.00 -67.16 -11.43
CA ILE A 436 0.73 -67.35 -9.98
C ILE A 436 -0.53 -66.60 -9.53
N PHE A 437 -1.43 -67.32 -8.86
CA PHE A 437 -2.67 -66.76 -8.30
C PHE A 437 -2.76 -67.09 -6.81
N LEU A 438 -3.07 -66.08 -5.99
CA LEU A 438 -3.43 -66.27 -4.58
C LEU A 438 -4.93 -66.03 -4.42
N ILE A 439 -5.67 -67.12 -4.26
CA ILE A 439 -7.10 -67.11 -4.01
C ILE A 439 -7.33 -67.14 -2.50
N ASN A 440 -8.12 -66.20 -2.00
CA ASN A 440 -8.53 -66.16 -0.61
C ASN A 440 -10.06 -66.07 -0.54
N SER A 441 -10.72 -67.24 -0.56
CA SER A 441 -12.18 -67.39 -0.62
C SER A 441 -12.81 -67.88 0.69
N GLY A 442 -12.07 -67.85 1.81
CA GLY A 442 -12.55 -68.24 3.15
C GLY A 442 -12.71 -69.75 3.37
N GLY A 443 -13.18 -70.51 2.37
CA GLY A 443 -13.33 -71.98 2.43
C GLY A 443 -12.38 -72.76 1.51
N ASP A 444 -11.66 -72.07 0.63
CA ASP A 444 -10.81 -72.70 -0.38
C ASP A 444 -9.64 -71.80 -0.78
N PRO A 445 -8.75 -71.45 0.17
CA PRO A 445 -7.55 -70.69 -0.15
C PRO A 445 -6.57 -71.56 -0.94
N ARG A 446 -6.03 -70.99 -2.02
CA ARG A 446 -5.14 -71.71 -2.96
C ARG A 446 -3.96 -70.85 -3.38
N ILE A 447 -2.82 -71.51 -3.56
CA ILE A 447 -1.74 -71.05 -4.44
C ILE A 447 -1.87 -71.85 -5.73
N VAL A 448 -2.21 -71.17 -6.81
CA VAL A 448 -2.37 -71.77 -8.13
C VAL A 448 -1.19 -71.40 -9.01
N LEU A 449 -0.66 -72.38 -9.73
CA LEU A 449 0.40 -72.27 -10.73
C LEU A 449 -0.16 -72.72 -12.10
N GLY A 450 -0.04 -71.90 -13.14
CA GLY A 450 -0.49 -72.24 -14.49
C GLY A 450 -1.04 -71.07 -15.31
N ASP A 451 -1.27 -71.31 -16.61
CA ASP A 451 -1.52 -70.27 -17.61
C ASP A 451 -2.87 -69.53 -17.41
N SER A 452 -3.83 -70.17 -16.75
CA SER A 452 -5.17 -69.65 -16.51
C SER A 452 -5.95 -70.54 -15.53
N THR A 453 -7.06 -70.03 -14.97
CA THR A 453 -8.00 -70.83 -14.15
C THR A 453 -8.93 -71.73 -15.00
N GLY A 454 -8.68 -71.85 -16.31
CA GLY A 454 -9.47 -72.65 -17.26
C GLY A 454 -9.16 -74.16 -17.19
N ALA A 455 -10.09 -74.98 -17.68
CA ALA A 455 -10.06 -76.46 -17.67
C ALA A 455 -8.74 -77.07 -18.21
N GLY A 456 -8.00 -77.83 -17.38
CA GLY A 456 -6.77 -78.54 -17.71
C GLY A 456 -5.45 -77.78 -17.50
N ASN A 457 -5.49 -76.47 -17.20
CA ASN A 457 -4.33 -75.61 -17.43
C ASN A 457 -3.61 -75.12 -16.17
N TRP A 458 -3.97 -75.63 -15.00
CA TRP A 458 -3.33 -75.24 -13.75
C TRP A 458 -3.19 -76.39 -12.76
N GLY A 459 -2.18 -76.26 -11.90
CA GLY A 459 -1.99 -77.04 -10.69
C GLY A 459 -1.91 -76.14 -9.47
N GLY A 460 -2.06 -76.70 -8.28
CA GLY A 460 -2.08 -75.89 -7.09
C GLY A 460 -1.84 -76.66 -5.82
N ILE A 461 -1.55 -75.89 -4.78
CA ILE A 461 -1.59 -76.31 -3.39
C ILE A 461 -2.80 -75.61 -2.79
N ARG A 462 -3.71 -76.40 -2.24
CA ARG A 462 -4.92 -75.89 -1.59
C ARG A 462 -4.96 -76.32 -0.13
N TRP A 463 -5.60 -75.49 0.68
CA TRP A 463 -6.06 -75.89 2.00
C TRP A 463 -7.57 -76.14 1.94
N ASP A 464 -8.00 -77.35 2.30
CA ASP A 464 -9.41 -77.68 2.50
C ASP A 464 -9.76 -77.47 3.97
N SER A 465 -10.39 -76.33 4.29
CA SER A 465 -10.78 -76.05 5.69
C SER A 465 -12.00 -76.83 6.14
N SER A 466 -12.73 -77.46 5.22
CA SER A 466 -13.92 -78.27 5.57
C SER A 466 -13.51 -79.68 5.99
N SER A 467 -12.41 -80.16 5.42
CA SER A 467 -11.90 -81.52 5.60
C SER A 467 -10.53 -81.57 6.30
N ASP A 468 -9.97 -80.42 6.67
CA ASP A 468 -8.70 -80.21 7.38
C ASP A 468 -7.50 -80.93 6.75
N TYR A 469 -7.21 -80.61 5.49
CA TYR A 469 -6.02 -81.12 4.79
C TYR A 469 -5.43 -80.16 3.76
N ILE A 470 -4.16 -80.38 3.43
CA ILE A 470 -3.50 -79.80 2.27
C ILE A 470 -3.68 -80.73 1.07
N GLY A 471 -4.25 -80.22 -0.02
CA GLY A 471 -4.36 -80.92 -1.30
C GLY A 471 -3.34 -80.39 -2.30
N ILE A 472 -2.69 -81.27 -3.05
CA ILE A 472 -1.79 -80.94 -4.15
C ILE A 472 -2.24 -81.70 -5.39
N GLY A 473 -2.42 -80.99 -6.49
CA GLY A 473 -2.81 -81.62 -7.73
C GLY A 473 -3.02 -80.64 -8.87
N THR A 474 -3.63 -81.13 -9.94
CA THR A 474 -4.04 -80.32 -11.09
C THR A 474 -5.52 -79.97 -10.97
N GLN A 475 -6.03 -79.10 -11.82
CA GLN A 475 -7.45 -78.77 -11.81
C GLN A 475 -8.38 -79.99 -11.93
N ALA A 476 -7.96 -81.01 -12.69
CA ALA A 476 -8.76 -82.22 -12.90
C ALA A 476 -8.89 -83.05 -11.62
N ASN A 477 -7.87 -83.01 -10.76
CA ASN A 477 -7.88 -83.62 -9.44
C ASN A 477 -6.88 -82.90 -8.54
N ILE A 478 -7.37 -81.94 -7.76
CA ILE A 478 -6.53 -81.12 -6.88
C ILE A 478 -6.13 -81.86 -5.60
N ASP A 479 -6.77 -83.00 -5.32
CA ASP A 479 -6.49 -83.89 -4.19
C ASP A 479 -5.77 -85.15 -4.65
N ALA A 480 -4.96 -85.02 -5.71
CA ALA A 480 -4.14 -86.12 -6.19
C ALA A 480 -3.18 -86.59 -5.09
N ILE A 481 -2.61 -85.64 -4.33
CA ILE A 481 -1.90 -85.87 -3.08
C ILE A 481 -2.62 -85.10 -1.97
N VAL A 482 -2.86 -85.74 -0.84
CA VAL A 482 -3.48 -85.15 0.34
C VAL A 482 -2.58 -85.34 1.55
N ILE A 483 -2.45 -84.31 2.38
CA ILE A 483 -1.78 -84.36 3.68
C ILE A 483 -2.78 -83.86 4.72
N LYS A 484 -3.29 -84.76 5.55
CA LYS A 484 -4.21 -84.42 6.64
C LYS A 484 -3.47 -83.71 7.79
N GLU A 485 -4.21 -82.96 8.60
CA GLU A 485 -3.73 -82.45 9.91
C GLU A 485 -3.17 -83.56 10.82
N ALA A 486 -3.70 -84.79 10.71
CA ALA A 486 -3.18 -85.96 11.42
C ALA A 486 -1.78 -86.42 10.94
N GLY A 487 -1.24 -85.81 9.88
CA GLY A 487 0.04 -86.14 9.25
C GLY A 487 -0.01 -87.36 8.32
N ASP A 488 -1.19 -87.79 7.91
CA ASP A 488 -1.39 -88.92 7.00
C ASP A 488 -1.38 -88.43 5.55
N VAL A 489 -0.59 -89.09 4.70
CA VAL A 489 -0.42 -88.77 3.29
C VAL A 489 -1.23 -89.74 2.43
N GLY A 490 -2.16 -89.21 1.62
CA GLY A 490 -2.91 -89.96 0.62
C GLY A 490 -2.42 -89.63 -0.79
N ILE A 491 -2.30 -90.63 -1.66
CA ILE A 491 -2.13 -90.45 -3.11
C ILE A 491 -3.29 -91.17 -3.80
N GLY A 492 -4.14 -90.43 -4.51
CA GLY A 492 -5.38 -90.97 -5.10
C GLY A 492 -6.53 -91.20 -4.10
N THR A 493 -6.35 -90.81 -2.83
CA THR A 493 -7.38 -90.82 -1.78
C THR A 493 -7.27 -89.56 -0.93
N ASN A 494 -8.41 -88.96 -0.58
CA ASN A 494 -8.47 -87.81 0.33
C ASN A 494 -8.74 -88.21 1.79
N ASN A 495 -8.95 -89.51 2.04
CA ASN A 495 -9.17 -90.03 3.37
C ASN A 495 -8.21 -91.19 3.68
N PRO A 496 -6.87 -90.95 3.67
CA PRO A 496 -5.93 -91.98 4.05
C PRO A 496 -6.25 -92.51 5.45
N GLY A 497 -6.23 -93.84 5.59
CA GLY A 497 -6.45 -94.57 6.84
C GLY A 497 -5.16 -94.93 7.58
N THR A 498 -4.01 -94.58 7.03
CA THR A 498 -2.67 -94.81 7.58
C THR A 498 -1.72 -93.67 7.17
N LYS A 499 -0.49 -93.67 7.69
CA LYS A 499 0.50 -92.61 7.48
C LYS A 499 0.84 -92.35 6.01
N LEU A 500 0.82 -93.39 5.18
CA LEU A 500 0.91 -93.28 3.72
C LEU A 500 -0.03 -94.29 3.07
N GLU A 501 -1.00 -93.81 2.31
CA GLU A 501 -1.91 -94.64 1.52
C GLU A 501 -1.84 -94.24 0.05
N ILE A 502 -1.53 -95.21 -0.82
CA ILE A 502 -1.61 -95.03 -2.27
C ILE A 502 -2.80 -95.83 -2.77
N LEU A 503 -3.85 -95.15 -3.21
CA LEU A 503 -5.07 -95.76 -3.71
C LEU A 503 -5.14 -95.60 -5.24
N ASN A 504 -4.84 -96.68 -5.96
CA ASN A 504 -4.99 -96.76 -7.40
C ASN A 504 -5.41 -98.18 -7.78
N ALA A 505 -6.32 -98.33 -8.76
CA ALA A 505 -6.82 -99.64 -9.23
C ALA A 505 -5.84 -100.36 -10.19
N GLY A 506 -4.54 -100.15 -10.02
CA GLY A 506 -3.46 -100.65 -10.87
C GLY A 506 -2.12 -100.52 -10.15
N ASP A 507 -1.07 -100.13 -10.88
CA ASP A 507 0.26 -99.91 -10.30
C ASP A 507 0.20 -98.82 -9.22
N GLN A 508 0.61 -99.13 -7.99
CA GLN A 508 0.59 -98.17 -6.88
C GLN A 508 1.96 -97.51 -6.68
N LEU A 509 3.03 -98.29 -6.56
CA LEU A 509 4.40 -97.77 -6.45
C LEU A 509 5.31 -98.46 -7.48
N LYS A 510 5.92 -97.67 -8.35
CA LYS A 510 6.90 -98.14 -9.34
C LYS A 510 8.29 -97.62 -9.00
N LEU A 511 9.25 -98.51 -8.82
CA LEU A 511 10.67 -98.19 -8.66
C LEU A 511 11.39 -98.54 -9.97
N SER A 512 11.83 -97.55 -10.73
CA SER A 512 12.47 -97.77 -12.04
C SER A 512 13.99 -97.64 -11.95
N PHE A 513 14.72 -98.55 -12.60
CA PHE A 513 16.15 -98.39 -12.87
C PHE A 513 16.36 -97.61 -14.17
N ASP A 514 15.59 -97.93 -15.22
CA ASP A 514 15.54 -97.19 -16.48
C ASP A 514 14.12 -97.22 -17.11
N GLY A 515 13.98 -96.81 -18.38
CA GLY A 515 12.69 -96.79 -19.08
C GLY A 515 12.06 -98.16 -19.32
N THR A 516 12.80 -99.25 -19.08
CA THR A 516 12.41 -100.63 -19.34
C THR A 516 12.44 -101.51 -18.08
N ASP A 517 13.41 -101.34 -17.18
CA ASP A 517 13.60 -102.13 -15.98
C ASP A 517 13.02 -101.43 -14.75
N ASN A 518 12.09 -102.09 -14.07
CA ASN A 518 11.43 -101.56 -12.88
C ASN A 518 10.85 -102.70 -12.01
N VAL A 519 10.50 -102.34 -10.77
CA VAL A 519 9.70 -103.17 -9.87
C VAL A 519 8.43 -102.40 -9.53
N ILE A 520 7.28 -103.07 -9.62
CA ILE A 520 5.96 -102.53 -9.25
C ILE A 520 5.46 -103.22 -7.99
N PHE A 521 5.04 -102.42 -7.01
CA PHE A 521 4.26 -102.88 -5.86
C PHE A 521 2.80 -102.51 -6.11
N ALA A 522 1.92 -103.52 -6.12
CA ALA A 522 0.48 -103.33 -6.29
C ALA A 522 -0.30 -104.33 -5.44
N VAL A 523 -1.42 -103.89 -4.87
CA VAL A 523 -2.39 -104.74 -4.18
C VAL A 523 -3.54 -105.01 -5.14
N ASP A 524 -3.81 -106.29 -5.40
CA ASP A 524 -4.91 -106.69 -6.29
C ASP A 524 -6.29 -106.51 -5.62
N THR A 525 -7.38 -106.80 -6.36
CA THR A 525 -8.74 -106.71 -5.81
C THR A 525 -9.04 -107.69 -4.67
N ASN A 526 -8.15 -108.64 -4.40
CA ASN A 526 -8.25 -109.59 -3.28
C ASN A 526 -7.42 -109.15 -2.06
N GLY A 527 -6.71 -108.02 -2.13
CA GLY A 527 -5.86 -107.54 -1.04
C GLY A 527 -4.47 -108.17 -1.01
N VAL A 528 -4.04 -108.86 -2.08
CA VAL A 528 -2.72 -109.52 -2.15
C VAL A 528 -1.68 -108.58 -2.73
N LEU A 529 -0.56 -108.40 -2.00
CA LEU A 529 0.61 -107.69 -2.52
C LEU A 529 1.27 -108.50 -3.63
N THR A 530 1.36 -107.90 -4.80
CA THR A 530 2.12 -108.39 -5.94
C THR A 530 3.34 -107.50 -6.14
N ILE A 531 4.48 -108.13 -6.37
CA ILE A 531 5.74 -107.48 -6.73
C ILE A 531 6.14 -108.03 -8.10
N THR A 532 6.09 -107.21 -9.14
CA THR A 532 6.40 -107.60 -10.54
C THR A 532 7.55 -106.82 -11.11
#